data_AF-A0A523Q7H7-F1
#
_entry.id   AF-A0A523Q7H7-F1
#
_cell.length_a   1.000
_cell.length_b   1.000
_cell.length_c   1.000
_cell.angle_alpha   90.00
_cell.angle_beta   90.00
_cell.angle_gamma   90.00
#
_symmetry.space_group_name_H-M   'P 1'
#
loop_
_entity.id
_entity.type
_entity.pdbx_description
1 polymer ?
#
loop_
_entity_poly.entity_id
_entity_poly.type
_entity_poly.pdbx_seq_one_letter_code
_entity_poly.pdbx_strand_id
1 'polypeptide(L)'
;MSRLSRPFFISLAATALAACTTTTQFSSNPPGAEVTYLNKVIGVTPFQYEVQDQFGWFSVYEFKATRAGHASKVLSFYERTPLDHNNVIPKAIHFDLEAAAKK
;
A
#
# COMPACT_ATOMS: atom_id res chain seq x y z
N MET A 1 -57.69 27.09 -10.49
CA MET A 1 -56.33 27.27 -11.05
C MET A 1 -55.33 26.70 -10.05
N SER A 2 -54.87 25.46 -10.24
CA SER A 2 -53.92 24.81 -9.33
C SER A 2 -52.66 24.46 -10.09
N ARG A 3 -51.54 25.13 -9.78
CA ARG A 3 -50.21 24.79 -10.30
C ARG A 3 -49.39 24.21 -9.15
N LEU A 4 -49.31 22.88 -9.08
CA LEU A 4 -48.31 22.18 -8.27
C LEU A 4 -46.96 22.28 -8.98
N SER A 5 -46.06 23.12 -8.48
CA SER A 5 -44.66 23.12 -8.89
C SER A 5 -43.89 22.11 -8.04
N ARG A 6 -43.42 21.05 -8.70
CA ARG A 6 -42.65 19.93 -8.15
C ARG A 6 -41.34 20.41 -7.48
N PRO A 7 -40.92 19.85 -6.33
CA PRO A 7 -39.60 20.11 -5.79
C PRO A 7 -38.52 19.41 -6.63
N PHE A 8 -37.51 20.18 -7.01
CA PHE A 8 -36.26 19.69 -7.59
C PHE A 8 -35.53 18.82 -6.56
N PHE A 9 -35.49 17.51 -6.77
CA PHE A 9 -34.57 16.63 -6.06
C PHE A 9 -33.19 16.78 -6.69
N ILE A 10 -32.28 17.46 -5.98
CA ILE A 10 -30.86 17.51 -6.32
C ILE A 10 -30.27 16.16 -5.92
N SER A 11 -29.99 15.31 -6.90
CA SER A 11 -29.28 14.04 -6.70
C SER A 11 -27.80 14.35 -6.41
N LEU A 12 -27.41 14.23 -5.14
CA LEU A 12 -26.00 14.26 -4.73
C LEU A 12 -25.36 12.93 -5.18
N ALA A 13 -24.67 12.94 -6.32
CA ALA A 13 -23.93 11.78 -6.80
C ALA A 13 -22.72 11.55 -5.86
N ALA A 14 -22.84 10.53 -5.00
CA ALA A 14 -21.73 10.08 -4.16
C ALA A 14 -20.66 9.44 -5.06
N THR A 15 -19.56 10.15 -5.29
CA THR A 15 -18.36 9.57 -5.91
C THR A 15 -17.76 8.57 -4.94
N ALA A 16 -18.00 7.28 -5.19
CA ALA A 16 -17.30 6.20 -4.51
C ALA A 16 -15.82 6.26 -4.90
N LEU A 17 -14.95 6.59 -3.94
CA LEU A 17 -13.51 6.36 -4.06
C LEU A 17 -13.33 4.83 -4.09
N ALA A 18 -13.13 4.26 -5.27
CA ALA A 18 -12.82 2.84 -5.42
C ALA A 18 -11.43 2.60 -4.83
N ALA A 19 -11.36 1.96 -3.67
CA ALA A 19 -10.11 1.46 -3.12
C ALA A 19 -9.60 0.36 -4.07
N CYS A 20 -8.42 0.55 -4.65
CA CYS A 20 -7.77 -0.50 -5.44
C CYS A 20 -7.03 -1.45 -4.48
N THR A 21 -6.92 -2.73 -4.83
CA THR A 21 -6.15 -3.70 -4.05
C THR A 21 -5.11 -4.34 -4.95
N THR A 22 -3.88 -4.44 -4.46
CA THR A 22 -2.77 -5.06 -5.18
C THR A 22 -2.19 -6.22 -4.37
N THR A 23 -2.37 -7.44 -4.87
CA THR A 23 -1.67 -8.62 -4.32
C THR A 23 -0.18 -8.51 -4.65
N THR A 24 0.64 -8.44 -3.61
CA THR A 24 2.10 -8.27 -3.71
C THR A 24 2.81 -9.47 -3.10
N GLN A 25 3.79 -10.02 -3.83
CA GLN A 25 4.70 -11.06 -3.36
C GLN A 25 5.88 -10.44 -2.63
N PHE A 26 6.13 -10.87 -1.39
CA PHE A 26 7.24 -10.40 -0.57
C PHE A 26 8.29 -11.51 -0.44
N SER A 27 9.54 -11.15 -0.65
CA SER A 27 10.69 -12.04 -0.51
C SER A 27 11.88 -11.30 0.09
N SER A 28 12.84 -12.04 0.65
CA SER A 28 14.06 -11.44 1.18
C SER A 28 15.25 -12.37 1.03
N ASN A 29 16.44 -11.77 1.06
CA ASN A 29 17.71 -12.45 1.17
C ASN A 29 18.48 -11.88 2.39
N PRO A 30 18.77 -12.67 3.42
CA PRO A 30 18.40 -14.08 3.57
C PRO A 30 16.91 -14.23 3.98
N PRO A 31 16.25 -15.38 3.68
CA PRO A 31 14.80 -15.57 3.85
C PRO A 31 14.37 -15.66 5.31
N GLY A 32 13.14 -15.24 5.65
CA GLY A 32 12.65 -15.23 7.03
C GLY A 32 12.72 -13.86 7.71
N ALA A 33 12.79 -12.78 6.92
CA ALA A 33 12.61 -11.43 7.42
C ALA A 33 11.13 -11.15 7.74
N GLU A 34 10.87 -10.53 8.88
CA GLU A 34 9.57 -9.97 9.26
C GLU A 34 9.37 -8.67 8.47
N VAL A 35 8.20 -8.52 7.84
CA VAL A 35 7.86 -7.32 7.06
C VAL A 35 6.75 -6.56 7.76
N THR A 36 6.96 -5.26 7.93
CA THR A 36 6.03 -4.31 8.52
C THR A 36 5.53 -3.34 7.47
N TYR A 37 4.23 -3.08 7.47
CA TYR A 37 3.54 -2.07 6.66
C TYR A 37 2.56 -1.31 7.57
N LEU A 38 2.53 0.02 7.48
CA LEU A 38 1.73 0.88 8.38
C LEU A 38 1.92 0.56 9.88
N ASN A 39 3.18 0.33 10.27
CA ASN A 39 3.58 -0.06 11.64
C ASN A 39 2.96 -1.39 12.15
N LYS A 40 2.42 -2.23 11.25
CA LYS A 40 1.91 -3.57 11.58
C LYS A 40 2.70 -4.64 10.85
N VAL A 41 3.02 -5.72 11.54
CA VAL A 41 3.62 -6.90 10.93
C VAL A 41 2.59 -7.53 9.99
N ILE A 42 2.96 -7.66 8.71
CA ILE A 42 2.10 -8.24 7.67
C ILE A 42 2.50 -9.68 7.32
N GLY A 43 3.71 -10.11 7.66
CA GLY A 43 4.14 -11.48 7.46
C GLY A 43 5.65 -11.69 7.59
N VAL A 44 6.07 -12.94 7.38
CA VAL A 44 7.48 -13.37 7.35
C VAL A 44 7.78 -13.91 5.96
N THR A 45 8.83 -13.40 5.33
CA THR A 45 9.21 -13.74 3.94
C THR A 45 9.66 -15.20 3.77
N PRO A 46 9.29 -15.88 2.65
CA PRO A 46 8.44 -15.39 1.55
C PRO A 46 6.93 -15.52 1.83
N PHE A 47 6.13 -14.53 1.45
CA PHE A 47 4.66 -14.57 1.56
C PHE A 47 3.96 -13.67 0.52
N GLN A 48 2.64 -13.75 0.44
CA GLN A 48 1.80 -12.85 -0.36
C GLN A 48 0.92 -12.02 0.57
N TYR A 49 0.69 -10.76 0.20
CA TYR A 49 -0.18 -9.87 0.96
C TYR A 49 -0.92 -8.92 0.02
N GLU A 50 -2.21 -8.73 0.29
CA GLU A 50 -3.05 -7.77 -0.42
C GLU A 50 -2.86 -6.39 0.19
N VAL A 51 -2.17 -5.51 -0.53
CA VAL A 51 -2.01 -4.13 -0.10
C VAL A 51 -3.20 -3.34 -0.59
N GLN A 52 -3.89 -2.70 0.36
CA GLN A 52 -4.99 -1.79 0.05
C GLN A 52 -4.40 -0.43 -0.35
N ASP A 53 -4.65 -0.05 -1.59
CA ASP A 53 -4.32 1.26 -2.11
C ASP A 53 -5.38 2.25 -1.63
N GLN A 54 -4.98 3.17 -0.76
CA GLN A 54 -5.82 4.28 -0.36
C GLN A 54 -5.62 5.36 -1.41
N PHE A 55 -6.45 5.30 -2.47
CA PHE A 55 -6.51 6.32 -3.51
C PHE A 55 -6.65 7.70 -2.85
N GLY A 56 -5.56 8.44 -2.88
CA GLY A 56 -5.33 9.56 -2.01
C GLY A 56 -4.28 10.46 -2.64
N TRP A 57 -4.49 11.77 -2.54
CA TRP A 57 -3.54 12.72 -3.09
C TRP A 57 -2.21 12.55 -2.34
N PHE A 58 -1.21 11.97 -3.00
CA PHE A 58 0.16 11.82 -2.49
C PHE A 58 0.37 10.74 -1.40
N SER A 59 -0.11 9.51 -1.63
CA SER A 59 0.13 8.37 -0.73
C SER A 59 1.58 7.87 -0.77
N VAL A 60 2.10 7.46 0.40
CA VAL A 60 3.43 6.83 0.55
C VAL A 60 3.27 5.44 1.16
N TYR A 61 3.75 4.43 0.44
CA TYR A 61 3.71 3.03 0.83
C TYR A 61 5.09 2.60 1.32
N GLU A 62 5.27 2.52 2.63
CA GLU A 62 6.54 2.14 3.25
C GLU A 62 6.49 0.72 3.80
N PHE A 63 7.41 -0.11 3.32
CA PHE A 63 7.61 -1.48 3.80
C PHE A 63 8.97 -1.60 4.45
N LYS A 64 9.00 -2.12 5.68
CA LYS A 64 10.23 -2.34 6.43
C LYS A 64 10.43 -3.84 6.66
N ALA A 65 11.58 -4.37 6.22
CA ALA A 65 12.00 -5.72 6.51
C ALA A 65 13.02 -5.74 7.65
N THR A 66 12.80 -6.59 8.65
CA THR A 66 13.68 -6.78 9.80
C THR A 66 14.03 -8.26 9.97
N ARG A 67 15.28 -8.54 10.35
CA ARG A 67 15.73 -9.89 10.68
C ARG A 67 16.85 -9.81 11.72
N ALA A 68 16.83 -10.73 12.69
CA ALA A 68 17.90 -10.85 13.67
C ALA A 68 19.28 -11.02 12.99
N GLY A 69 20.27 -10.29 13.48
CA GLY A 69 21.64 -10.29 12.94
C GLY A 69 21.83 -9.51 11.63
N HIS A 70 20.80 -8.86 11.09
CA HIS A 70 20.84 -8.12 9.84
C HIS A 70 20.36 -6.67 10.03
N ALA A 71 20.87 -5.75 9.21
CA ALA A 71 20.37 -4.39 9.15
C ALA A 71 18.95 -4.38 8.57
N SER A 72 18.04 -3.58 9.15
CA SER A 72 16.70 -3.42 8.59
C SER A 72 16.74 -2.67 7.27
N LYS A 73 15.93 -3.10 6.30
CA LYS A 73 15.77 -2.41 5.01
C LYS A 73 14.38 -1.80 4.90
N VAL A 74 14.30 -0.59 4.38
CA VAL A 74 13.05 0.13 4.11
C VAL A 74 12.95 0.38 2.61
N LEU A 75 11.79 0.09 2.03
CA LEU A 75 11.43 0.42 0.65
C LEU A 75 10.15 1.25 0.66
N SER A 76 10.18 2.37 -0.06
CA SER A 76 9.07 3.33 -0.11
C SER A 76 8.62 3.55 -1.56
N PHE A 77 7.32 3.46 -1.79
CA PHE A 77 6.68 3.71 -3.09
C PHE A 77 5.74 4.92 -2.96
N TYR A 78 5.73 5.79 -3.97
CA TYR A 78 5.07 7.08 -3.90
C TYR A 78 4.02 7.19 -5.00
N GLU A 79 2.77 7.42 -4.62
CA GLU A 79 1.69 7.76 -5.54
C GLU A 79 1.75 9.26 -5.81
N ARG A 80 2.05 9.67 -7.05
CA ARG A 80 2.24 11.10 -7.36
C ARG A 80 0.95 11.81 -7.74
N THR A 81 -0.02 11.10 -8.28
CA THR A 81 -1.32 11.67 -8.66
C THR A 81 -2.43 10.63 -8.48
N PRO A 82 -3.67 11.05 -8.19
CA PRO A 82 -4.83 10.15 -8.17
C PRO A 82 -5.16 9.54 -9.55
N LEU A 83 -4.42 9.87 -10.61
CA LEU A 83 -4.56 9.28 -11.94
C LEU A 83 -3.35 8.42 -12.31
N ASP A 84 -2.44 8.18 -11.36
CA ASP A 84 -1.28 7.31 -11.58
C ASP A 84 -1.76 5.85 -11.56
N HIS A 85 -2.34 5.45 -12.70
CA HIS A 85 -2.83 4.10 -12.97
C HIS A 85 -1.72 3.04 -13.02
N ASN A 86 -0.46 3.46 -12.93
CA ASN A 86 0.63 2.53 -12.74
C ASN A 86 0.55 2.07 -11.28
N ASN A 87 0.13 0.83 -11.02
CA ASN A 87 0.16 0.20 -9.70
C ASN A 87 1.38 0.69 -8.90
N VAL A 88 1.14 1.62 -7.97
CA VAL A 88 2.20 2.30 -7.20
C VAL A 88 3.02 1.26 -6.45
N ILE A 89 2.33 0.19 -6.05
CA ILE A 89 2.87 -0.97 -5.40
C ILE A 89 3.18 -2.04 -6.47
N PRO A 90 4.44 -2.47 -6.62
CA PRO A 90 4.79 -3.51 -7.57
C PRO A 90 4.19 -4.86 -7.13
N LYS A 91 3.95 -5.75 -8.10
CA LYS A 91 3.46 -7.12 -7.83
C LYS A 91 4.44 -7.96 -7.01
N ALA A 92 5.72 -7.57 -6.95
CA ALA A 92 6.75 -8.24 -6.18
C ALA A 92 7.70 -7.22 -5.53
N ILE A 93 8.03 -7.45 -4.26
CA ILE A 93 8.99 -6.69 -3.47
C ILE A 93 10.04 -7.68 -2.93
N HIS A 94 11.31 -7.36 -3.17
CA HIS A 94 12.45 -8.12 -2.68
C HIS A 94 13.31 -7.26 -1.75
N PHE A 95 13.71 -7.81 -0.60
CA PHE A 95 14.62 -7.16 0.33
C PHE A 95 15.95 -7.88 0.42
N ASP A 96 17.03 -7.21 0.01
CA ASP A 96 18.39 -7.63 0.34
C ASP A 96 18.79 -7.03 1.69
N LEU A 97 18.93 -7.90 2.70
CA LEU A 97 19.31 -7.54 4.06
C LEU A 97 20.81 -7.79 4.25
N GLU A 98 21.54 -6.73 4.56
CA GLU A 98 22.97 -6.82 4.86
C GLU A 98 23.19 -7.25 6.31
N ALA A 99 24.34 -7.87 6.59
CA ALA A 99 24.73 -8.18 7.96
C ALA A 99 24.75 -6.89 8.80
N ALA A 100 24.25 -6.97 10.03
CA ALA A 100 24.28 -5.83 10.93
C ALA A 100 25.75 -5.46 11.21
N ALA A 101 26.11 -4.19 11.01
CA ALA A 101 27.44 -3.70 11.37
C ALA A 101 27.67 -3.93 12.87
N LYS A 102 28.70 -4.72 13.21
CA LYS A 102 29.17 -4.83 14.60
C LYS A 102 29.81 -3.49 14.96
N LYS A 103 29.20 -2.76 15.89
CA LYS A 103 29.84 -1.61 16.55
C LYS A 103 30.80 -2.11 17.62
#